data_AF-A0A964XLI6-F1
#
_entry.id   AF-A0A964XLI6-F1
#
_cell.length_a   1.000
_cell.length_b   1.000
_cell.length_c   1.000
_cell.angle_alpha   90.00
_cell.angle_beta   90.00
_cell.angle_gamma   90.00
#
_symmetry.space_group_name_H-M   'P 1'
#
loop_
_entity.id
_entity.type
_entity.pdbx_description
1 polymer ?
#
loop_
_entity_poly.entity_id
_entity_poly.type
_entity_poly.pdbx_seq_one_letter_code
_entity_poly.pdbx_strand_id
1 'polypeptide(L)'
;MTDGSGFAADPHSIDGSAHLLTEIAGLLHEGRLDADLGTLARTPAAHAELGAKTEEFARHAADQHQDLVTLLTALSTALKTTGGAYTQVDRATRDGFKSFLETAELSK
;
A
#
# COMPACT_ATOMS: atom_id res chain seq x y z
N MET A 1 19.81 11.89 29.23
CA MET A 1 19.82 11.35 27.86
C MET A 1 18.51 11.82 27.27
N THR A 2 18.54 12.78 26.36
CA THR A 2 17.32 13.43 25.85
C THR A 2 16.79 12.63 24.69
N ASP A 3 15.69 11.95 24.95
CA ASP A 3 14.91 11.17 24.02
C ASP A 3 14.34 12.15 22.99
N GLY A 4 15.08 12.32 21.89
CA GLY A 4 14.64 13.09 20.73
C GLY A 4 13.52 12.34 20.02
N SER A 5 12.34 12.27 20.64
CA SER A 5 11.07 11.84 20.04
C SER A 5 10.52 12.92 19.09
N GLY A 6 11.40 13.50 18.28
CA GLY A 6 10.97 14.11 17.05
C GLY A 6 10.27 13.04 16.22
N PHE A 7 9.20 13.42 15.51
CA PHE A 7 8.44 12.58 14.59
C PHE A 7 9.31 12.08 13.42
N ALA A 8 10.34 11.30 13.72
CA ALA A 8 11.20 10.67 12.76
C ALA A 8 10.54 9.36 12.37
N ALA A 9 9.82 9.38 11.25
CA ALA A 9 9.31 8.15 10.68
C ALA A 9 10.51 7.30 10.23
N ASP A 10 10.58 6.05 10.68
CA ASP A 10 11.63 5.11 10.28
C ASP A 10 11.43 4.74 8.79
N PRO A 11 12.36 5.10 7.89
CA PRO A 11 12.25 4.79 6.47
C PRO A 11 12.12 3.28 6.20
N HIS A 12 12.72 2.43 7.03
CA HIS A 12 12.59 0.98 6.92
C HIS A 12 11.16 0.51 7.27
N SER A 13 10.52 1.16 8.24
CA SER A 13 9.12 0.88 8.60
C SER A 13 8.14 1.33 7.51
N ILE A 14 8.41 2.47 6.86
CA ILE A 14 7.61 2.97 5.72
C ILE A 14 7.72 2.02 4.52
N ASP A 15 8.93 1.62 4.16
CA ASP A 15 9.17 0.73 3.02
C ASP A 15 8.56 -0.67 3.26
N GLY A 16 8.74 -1.21 4.47
CA GLY A 16 8.11 -2.47 4.87
C GLY A 16 6.58 -2.41 4.82
N SER A 17 5.98 -1.32 5.28
CA SER A 17 4.51 -1.13 5.21
C SER A 17 4.04 -1.04 3.76
N ALA A 18 4.78 -0.37 2.88
CA ALA A 18 4.45 -0.30 1.47
C ALA A 18 4.55 -1.66 0.76
N HIS A 19 5.55 -2.47 1.14
CA HIS A 19 5.71 -3.83 0.63
C HIS A 19 4.53 -4.72 1.03
N LEU A 20 4.19 -4.75 2.33
CA LEU A 20 3.04 -5.52 2.84
C LEU A 20 1.73 -5.15 2.15
N LEU A 21 1.46 -3.87 1.91
CA LEU A 21 0.26 -3.44 1.21
C LEU A 21 0.22 -3.93 -0.26
N THR A 22 1.37 -4.03 -0.90
CA THR A 22 1.47 -4.57 -2.27
C THR A 22 1.22 -6.08 -2.27
N GLU A 23 1.79 -6.80 -1.29
CA GLU A 23 1.56 -8.24 -1.13
C GLU A 23 0.10 -8.55 -0.84
N ILE A 24 -0.54 -7.82 0.08
CA ILE A 24 -1.97 -7.98 0.39
C ILE A 24 -2.81 -7.71 -0.86
N ALA A 25 -2.49 -6.66 -1.64
CA ALA A 25 -3.19 -6.37 -2.89
C ALA A 25 -3.04 -7.51 -3.92
N GLY A 26 -1.84 -8.10 -4.04
CA GLY A 26 -1.57 -9.25 -4.90
C GLY A 26 -2.33 -10.51 -4.48
N LEU A 27 -2.28 -10.85 -3.18
CA LEU A 27 -3.00 -11.99 -2.62
C LEU A 27 -4.52 -11.83 -2.78
N LEU A 28 -5.03 -10.62 -2.60
CA LEU A 28 -6.42 -10.34 -2.90
C LEU A 28 -6.70 -10.62 -4.38
N HIS A 29 -5.92 -10.03 -5.29
CA HIS A 29 -6.13 -10.19 -6.74
C HIS A 29 -6.18 -11.66 -7.16
N GLU A 30 -5.32 -12.50 -6.58
CA GLU A 30 -5.31 -13.94 -6.79
C GLU A 30 -6.55 -14.64 -6.20
N GLY A 31 -7.04 -14.18 -5.04
CA GLY A 31 -8.23 -14.68 -4.36
C GLY A 31 -9.56 -14.15 -4.89
N ARG A 32 -9.57 -13.45 -6.03
CA ARG A 32 -10.80 -12.91 -6.62
C ARG A 32 -11.84 -14.02 -6.82
N LEU A 33 -13.08 -13.72 -6.49
CA LEU A 33 -14.19 -14.63 -6.72
C LEU A 33 -14.28 -14.90 -8.23
N ASP A 34 -14.18 -16.17 -8.62
CA ASP A 34 -14.25 -16.54 -10.03
C ASP A 34 -15.64 -16.17 -10.57
N ALA A 35 -15.68 -15.50 -11.72
CA ALA A 35 -16.91 -15.06 -12.36
C ALA A 35 -17.83 -16.25 -12.68
N ASP A 36 -17.23 -17.43 -12.86
CA ASP A 36 -17.94 -18.68 -13.12
C ASP A 36 -18.81 -19.14 -11.95
N LEU A 37 -18.53 -18.72 -10.70
CA LEU A 37 -19.40 -19.04 -9.55
C LEU A 37 -20.79 -18.38 -9.69
N GLY A 38 -20.86 -17.16 -10.24
CA GLY A 38 -22.14 -16.52 -10.56
C GLY A 38 -22.88 -17.19 -11.72
N THR A 39 -22.14 -17.81 -12.63
CA THR A 39 -22.67 -18.58 -13.76
C THR A 39 -23.18 -19.95 -13.32
N LEU A 40 -22.50 -20.60 -12.36
CA LEU A 40 -22.87 -21.90 -11.77
C LEU A 40 -24.15 -21.82 -10.91
N ALA A 41 -24.45 -20.65 -10.33
CA ALA A 41 -25.70 -20.41 -9.60
C ALA A 41 -26.91 -20.15 -10.53
N ARG A 42 -26.69 -20.01 -11.84
CA ARG A 42 -27.76 -19.77 -12.81
C ARG A 42 -28.52 -21.06 -13.11
N THR A 43 -29.80 -20.93 -13.45
CA THR A 43 -30.74 -22.04 -13.73
C THR A 43 -30.11 -23.08 -14.69
N PRO A 44 -30.20 -24.40 -14.41
CA PRO A 44 -31.17 -25.05 -13.53
C PRO A 44 -30.74 -25.26 -12.07
N ALA A 45 -29.62 -24.70 -11.61
CA ALA A 45 -29.09 -24.99 -10.27
C ALA A 45 -29.87 -24.33 -9.10
N ALA A 46 -30.54 -23.18 -9.34
CA ALA A 46 -31.26 -22.43 -8.31
C ALA A 46 -32.56 -21.79 -8.84
N HIS A 47 -33.47 -21.49 -7.91
CA HIS A 47 -34.69 -20.72 -8.17
C HIS A 47 -34.32 -19.32 -8.72
N ALA A 48 -35.03 -18.84 -9.74
CA ALA A 48 -34.72 -17.59 -10.45
C ALA A 48 -34.39 -16.38 -9.56
N GLU A 49 -35.11 -16.18 -8.46
CA GLU A 49 -34.85 -15.07 -7.52
C GLU A 49 -33.53 -15.24 -6.76
N LEU A 50 -33.20 -16.46 -6.34
CA LEU A 50 -31.93 -16.78 -5.69
C LEU A 50 -30.77 -16.60 -6.67
N GLY A 51 -30.92 -17.07 -7.91
CA GLY A 51 -29.91 -16.85 -8.97
C GLY A 51 -29.65 -15.37 -9.22
N ALA A 52 -30.70 -14.54 -9.27
CA ALA A 52 -30.56 -13.10 -9.43
C ALA A 52 -29.84 -12.44 -8.24
N LYS A 53 -30.15 -12.84 -7.00
CA LYS A 53 -29.48 -12.33 -5.79
C LYS A 53 -28.03 -12.76 -5.69
N THR A 54 -27.70 -13.99 -6.09
CA THR A 54 -26.31 -14.46 -6.15
C THR A 54 -25.51 -13.70 -7.21
N GLU A 55 -26.12 -13.38 -8.36
CA GLU A 55 -25.48 -12.56 -9.39
C GLU A 55 -25.22 -11.12 -8.90
N GLU A 56 -26.20 -10.51 -8.21
CA GLU A 56 -26.05 -9.19 -7.60
C GLU A 56 -24.92 -9.15 -6.57
N PHE A 57 -24.87 -10.16 -5.69
CA PHE A 57 -23.79 -10.31 -4.71
C PHE A 57 -22.43 -10.50 -5.38
N ALA A 58 -22.31 -11.37 -6.37
CA ALA A 58 -21.06 -11.63 -7.08
C ALA A 58 -20.51 -10.36 -7.74
N ARG A 59 -21.39 -9.56 -8.35
CA ARG A 59 -21.03 -8.27 -8.95
C ARG A 59 -20.55 -7.27 -7.91
N HIS A 60 -21.30 -7.11 -6.82
CA HIS A 60 -20.92 -6.22 -5.73
C HIS A 60 -19.58 -6.63 -5.10
N ALA A 61 -19.36 -7.93 -4.87
CA ALA A 61 -18.10 -8.45 -4.34
C ALA A 61 -16.92 -8.18 -5.29
N ALA A 62 -17.13 -8.31 -6.61
CA ALA A 62 -16.10 -7.98 -7.61
C ALA A 62 -15.76 -6.49 -7.62
N ASP A 63 -16.75 -5.60 -7.51
CA ASP A 63 -16.52 -4.15 -7.47
C ASP A 63 -15.73 -3.75 -6.21
N GLN A 64 -16.19 -4.20 -5.03
CA GLN A 64 -15.50 -3.91 -3.76
C GLN A 64 -14.06 -4.47 -3.73
N HIS A 65 -13.86 -5.62 -4.36
CA HIS A 65 -12.54 -6.22 -4.52
C HIS A 65 -11.59 -5.32 -5.30
N GLN A 66 -12.04 -4.82 -6.46
CA GLN A 66 -11.23 -3.97 -7.34
C GLN A 66 -10.91 -2.60 -6.70
N ASP A 67 -11.87 -2.03 -5.98
CA ASP A 67 -11.67 -0.78 -5.22
C ASP A 67 -10.60 -0.96 -4.14
N LEU A 68 -10.65 -2.08 -3.39
CA LEU A 68 -9.72 -2.33 -2.30
C LEU A 68 -8.29 -2.58 -2.81
N VAL A 69 -8.11 -3.35 -3.89
CA VAL A 69 -6.82 -3.52 -4.55
C VAL A 69 -6.25 -2.17 -5.01
N THR A 70 -7.09 -1.31 -5.60
CA THR A 70 -6.70 0.02 -6.06
C THR A 70 -6.24 0.91 -4.90
N LEU A 71 -6.99 0.92 -3.79
CA LEU A 71 -6.65 1.71 -2.60
C LEU A 71 -5.36 1.25 -1.94
N LEU A 72 -5.16 -0.06 -1.77
CA LEU A 72 -3.93 -0.61 -1.19
C LEU A 72 -2.71 -0.28 -2.04
N THR A 73 -2.84 -0.37 -3.36
CA THR A 73 -1.78 -0.03 -4.32
C THR A 73 -1.43 1.46 -4.28
N ALA A 74 -2.46 2.31 -4.26
CA ALA A 74 -2.29 3.76 -4.15
C ALA A 74 -1.60 4.14 -2.83
N LEU A 75 -2.01 3.53 -1.71
CA LEU A 75 -1.41 3.76 -0.40
C LEU A 75 0.06 3.30 -0.36
N SER A 76 0.37 2.12 -0.91
CA SER A 76 1.75 1.65 -1.04
C SER A 76 2.61 2.65 -1.82
N THR A 77 2.09 3.18 -2.93
CA THR A 77 2.79 4.17 -3.74
C THR A 77 3.02 5.48 -2.98
N ALA A 78 2.03 5.94 -2.22
CA ALA A 78 2.15 7.13 -1.38
C ALA A 78 3.20 6.95 -0.27
N LEU A 79 3.24 5.77 0.37
CA LEU A 79 4.24 5.44 1.38
C LEU A 79 5.66 5.39 0.78
N LYS A 80 5.85 4.73 -0.37
CA LYS A 80 7.16 4.72 -1.07
C LYS A 80 7.65 6.13 -1.41
N THR A 81 6.74 6.98 -1.91
CA THR A 81 7.06 8.38 -2.23
C THR A 81 7.47 9.15 -0.96
N THR A 82 6.76 8.93 0.14
CA THR A 82 7.05 9.58 1.43
C THR A 82 8.38 9.12 2.01
N GLY A 83 8.67 7.81 2.00
CA GLY A 83 9.95 7.25 2.45
C GLY A 83 11.13 7.76 1.61
N GLY A 84 10.95 7.83 0.29
CA GLY A 84 11.94 8.41 -0.63
C GLY A 84 12.24 9.88 -0.30
N ALA A 85 11.21 10.70 -0.12
CA ALA A 85 11.37 12.10 0.27
C ALA A 85 12.09 12.25 1.63
N TYR A 86 11.77 11.40 2.60
CA TYR A 86 12.40 11.43 3.92
C TYR A 86 13.89 11.10 3.86
N THR A 87 14.27 10.03 3.15
CA THR A 87 15.69 9.66 2.97
C THR A 87 16.49 10.73 2.19
N GLN A 88 15.87 11.43 1.25
CA GLN A 88 16.50 12.53 0.52
C GLN A 88 16.79 13.73 1.43
N VAL A 89 15.84 14.11 2.28
CA VAL A 89 15.99 15.22 3.24
C VAL A 89 17.05 14.89 4.30
N ASP A 90 17.05 13.65 4.82
CA ASP A 90 18.05 13.18 5.78
C ASP A 90 19.47 13.21 5.17
N ARG A 91 19.62 12.75 3.91
CA ARG A 91 20.90 12.82 3.19
C ARG A 91 21.37 14.27 2.99
N ALA A 92 20.49 15.15 2.50
CA ALA A 92 20.83 16.55 2.29
C ALA A 92 21.26 17.25 3.59
N THR A 93 20.61 16.91 4.71
CA THR A 93 20.95 17.42 6.04
C THR A 93 22.33 16.91 6.49
N ARG A 94 22.61 15.62 6.32
CA ARG A 94 23.94 15.04 6.63
C ARG A 94 25.05 15.65 5.79
N ASP A 95 24.84 15.82 4.49
CA ASP A 95 25.82 16.40 3.58
C ASP A 95 26.10 17.86 3.94
N GLY A 96 25.06 18.65 4.25
CA GLY A 96 25.21 20.01 4.73
C GLY A 96 25.97 20.10 6.05
N PHE A 97 25.68 19.21 7.00
CA PHE A 97 26.39 19.16 8.28
C PHE A 97 27.85 18.75 8.12
N LYS A 98 28.14 17.76 7.26
CA LYS A 98 29.49 17.34 6.92
C LYS A 98 30.29 18.47 6.27
N SER A 99 29.72 19.16 5.30
CA SER A 99 30.36 20.31 4.63
C SER A 99 30.66 21.45 5.61
N PHE A 100 29.76 21.71 6.57
CA PHE A 100 30.00 22.70 7.63
C PHE A 100 31.19 22.30 8.52
N LEU A 101 31.27 21.03 8.94
CA LEU A 101 32.39 20.54 9.74
C LEU A 101 33.72 20.62 8.98
N GLU A 102 33.75 20.22 7.71
CA GLU A 102 34.95 20.31 6.86
C GLU A 102 35.43 21.76 6.68
N THR A 103 34.49 22.70 6.49
CA THR A 103 34.80 24.13 6.39
C THR A 103 35.33 24.68 7.72
N ALA A 104 34.79 24.23 8.85
CA ALA A 104 35.23 24.64 10.18
C ALA A 104 36.62 24.10 10.55
N GLU A 105 36.98 22.89 10.07
CA GLU A 105 38.32 22.33 10.27
C GLU A 105 39.38 23.00 9.39
N LEU A 106 39.03 23.44 8.18
CA LEU A 106 39.90 24.19 7.27
C LEU A 106 40.16 25.64 7.72
N SER A 107 39.43 26.14 8.71
CA SER A 107 39.56 27.50 9.25
C SER A 107 40.48 27.59 10.49
N LYS A 108 41.17 26.50 10.86
CA LYS A 108 42.22 26.48 11.90
C LYS A 108 43.61 26.45 11.29
#